data_AF-A0AAJ2CMS8-F1
#
_entry.id   AF-A0AAJ2CMS8-F1
#
_cell.length_a   1.000
_cell.length_b   1.000
_cell.length_c   1.000
_cell.angle_alpha   90.00
_cell.angle_beta   90.00
_cell.angle_gamma   90.00
#
_symmetry.space_group_name_H-M   'P 1'
#
loop_
_entity.id
_entity.type
_entity.pdbx_description
1 polymer ?
#
loop_
_entity_poly.entity_id
_entity_poly.type
_entity_poly.pdbx_seq_one_letter_code
_entity_poly.pdbx_strand_id
1 'polypeptide(L)'
;FLAQAVKYVEWSWRIIREYRRTKVAVIHCHSMLPLLLACLLKSMTGARLVYDAHELETEKYGLHGRRQRIARWLEKTLIKHCDAVLVVSPSIERWYRQRYPDTPVVLVRNVPLAPPTLTPYPWREELAIPEDALLFIFIGGLTQSRGIPAMLKAFDR
;
A
#
# COMPACT_ATOMS: atom_id res chain seq x y z
N PHE A 1 16.93 -5.10 -14.65
CA PHE A 1 15.58 -5.47 -15.13
C PHE A 1 15.43 -6.95 -15.42
N LEU A 2 16.25 -7.55 -16.30
CA LEU A 2 16.13 -8.98 -16.66
C LEU A 2 16.23 -9.93 -15.46
N ALA A 3 17.24 -9.75 -14.60
CA ALA A 3 17.39 -10.57 -13.39
C ALA A 3 16.18 -10.50 -12.44
N GLN A 4 15.55 -9.33 -12.31
CA GLN A 4 14.36 -9.17 -11.48
C GLN A 4 13.14 -9.87 -12.09
N ALA A 5 12.99 -9.80 -13.42
CA ALA A 5 11.93 -10.51 -14.13
C ALA A 5 12.08 -12.02 -14.01
N VAL A 6 13.31 -12.55 -14.19
CA VAL A 6 13.61 -13.98 -14.01
C VAL A 6 13.27 -14.43 -12.60
N LYS A 7 13.70 -13.69 -11.57
CA LYS A 7 13.34 -13.97 -10.17
C LYS A 7 11.83 -13.99 -9.95
N TYR A 8 11.10 -13.05 -10.54
CA TYR A 8 9.63 -13.01 -10.43
C TYR A 8 8.96 -14.21 -11.10
N VAL A 9 9.43 -14.63 -12.28
CA VAL A 9 8.92 -15.80 -13.00
C VAL A 9 9.22 -17.08 -12.22
N GLU A 10 10.46 -17.24 -11.75
CA GLU A 10 10.87 -18.38 -10.93
C GLU A 10 10.05 -18.45 -9.64
N TRP A 11 9.92 -17.33 -8.93
CA TRP A 11 9.13 -17.24 -7.70
C TRP A 11 7.66 -17.60 -7.97
N SER A 12 7.05 -17.05 -9.02
CA SER A 12 5.68 -17.36 -9.42
C SER A 12 5.49 -18.84 -9.74
N TRP A 13 6.44 -19.44 -10.47
CA TRP A 13 6.41 -20.87 -10.79
C TRP A 13 6.51 -21.74 -9.54
N ARG A 14 7.43 -21.40 -8.61
CA ARG A 14 7.57 -22.13 -7.33
C ARG A 14 6.28 -22.09 -6.51
N ILE A 15 5.65 -20.91 -6.38
CA ILE A 15 4.38 -20.75 -5.67
C ILE A 15 3.27 -21.57 -6.32
N ILE A 16 3.10 -21.49 -7.64
CA ILE A 16 2.07 -22.28 -8.34
C ILE A 16 2.33 -23.77 -8.16
N ARG A 17 3.57 -24.23 -8.35
CA ARG A 17 3.92 -25.66 -8.23
C ARG A 17 3.59 -26.20 -6.83
N GLU A 18 3.91 -25.43 -5.79
CA GLU A 18 3.71 -25.81 -4.40
C GLU A 18 2.23 -25.83 -4.00
N TYR A 19 1.47 -24.78 -4.37
CA TYR A 19 0.15 -24.55 -3.80
C TYR A 19 -1.02 -24.92 -4.71
N ARG A 20 -0.81 -25.18 -6.02
CA ARG A 20 -1.91 -25.48 -6.97
C ARG A 20 -2.77 -26.70 -6.64
N ARG A 21 -2.29 -27.59 -5.77
CA ARG A 21 -3.01 -28.80 -5.32
C ARG A 21 -3.23 -28.82 -3.80
N THR A 22 -2.85 -27.76 -3.12
CA THR A 22 -3.01 -27.61 -1.68
C THR A 22 -4.37 -27.01 -1.38
N LYS A 23 -5.01 -27.47 -0.31
CA LYS A 23 -6.29 -26.91 0.14
C LYS A 23 -6.06 -25.54 0.78
N VAL A 24 -6.00 -24.50 -0.04
CA VAL A 24 -5.89 -23.11 0.39
C VAL A 24 -7.30 -22.53 0.53
N ALA A 25 -7.65 -22.08 1.74
CA ALA A 25 -8.96 -21.46 1.96
C ALA A 25 -8.99 -20.00 1.48
N VAL A 26 -7.93 -19.25 1.77
CA VAL A 26 -7.82 -17.81 1.49
C VAL A 26 -6.41 -17.48 1.01
N ILE A 27 -6.33 -16.62 -0.01
CA ILE A 27 -5.11 -15.99 -0.50
C ILE A 27 -5.20 -14.49 -0.17
N HIS A 28 -4.29 -14.00 0.67
CA HIS A 28 -4.17 -12.58 0.99
C HIS A 28 -3.04 -11.97 0.16
N CYS A 29 -3.41 -11.21 -0.87
CA CYS A 29 -2.51 -10.62 -1.84
C CYS A 29 -2.16 -9.18 -1.44
N HIS A 30 -0.93 -8.97 -0.98
CA HIS A 30 -0.40 -7.67 -0.62
C HIS A 30 0.16 -6.94 -1.85
N SER A 31 -0.39 -5.76 -2.17
CA SER A 31 -0.07 -4.92 -3.35
C SER A 31 -0.52 -5.46 -4.71
N MET A 32 -0.46 -4.61 -5.74
CA MET A 32 -0.90 -4.93 -7.11
C MET A 32 0.04 -5.93 -7.83
N LEU A 33 1.33 -5.94 -7.48
CA LEU A 33 2.34 -6.67 -8.23
C LEU A 33 2.13 -8.20 -8.23
N PRO A 34 1.86 -8.86 -7.09
CA PRO A 34 1.55 -10.30 -7.06
C PRO A 34 0.10 -10.64 -7.44
N LEU A 35 -0.75 -9.64 -7.77
CA LEU A 35 -2.18 -9.86 -7.96
C LEU A 35 -2.51 -10.83 -9.12
N LEU A 36 -1.71 -10.80 -10.19
CA LEU A 36 -1.88 -11.75 -11.31
C LEU A 36 -1.64 -13.18 -10.84
N LEU A 37 -0.56 -13.42 -10.09
CA LEU A 37 -0.24 -14.73 -9.52
C LEU A 37 -1.33 -15.18 -8.55
N ALA A 38 -1.84 -14.28 -7.72
CA ALA A 38 -2.91 -14.57 -6.77
C ALA A 38 -4.21 -14.95 -7.48
N CYS A 39 -4.57 -14.27 -8.59
CA CYS A 39 -5.71 -14.64 -9.42
C CYS A 39 -5.56 -16.03 -10.05
N LEU A 40 -4.37 -16.35 -10.57
CA LEU A 40 -4.06 -17.67 -11.12
C LEU A 40 -4.14 -18.76 -10.05
N LEU A 41 -3.61 -18.51 -8.86
CA LEU A 41 -3.66 -19.48 -7.77
C LEU A 41 -5.09 -19.66 -7.25
N LYS A 42 -5.89 -18.60 -7.18
CA LYS A 42 -7.33 -18.68 -6.88
C LYS A 42 -8.06 -19.58 -7.88
N SER A 43 -7.83 -19.41 -9.18
CA SER A 43 -8.52 -20.24 -10.18
C SER A 43 -8.13 -21.72 -10.11
N MET A 44 -6.90 -22.03 -9.67
CA MET A 44 -6.42 -23.40 -9.48
C MET A 44 -6.90 -24.05 -8.19
N THR A 45 -7.03 -23.27 -7.11
CA THR A 45 -7.31 -23.80 -5.75
C THR A 45 -8.77 -23.65 -5.33
N GLY A 46 -9.53 -22.76 -5.97
CA GLY A 46 -10.86 -22.36 -5.52
C GLY A 46 -10.86 -21.47 -4.27
N ALA A 47 -9.69 -20.98 -3.83
CA ALA A 47 -9.55 -20.13 -2.66
C ALA A 47 -10.29 -18.79 -2.81
N ARG A 48 -10.67 -18.19 -1.67
CA ARG A 48 -11.06 -16.77 -1.65
C ARG A 48 -9.82 -15.89 -1.81
N LEU A 49 -9.93 -14.80 -2.56
CA LEU A 49 -8.85 -13.85 -2.82
C LEU A 49 -9.17 -12.50 -2.16
N VAL A 50 -8.31 -12.09 -1.24
CA VAL A 50 -8.31 -10.75 -0.64
C VAL A 50 -7.18 -9.95 -1.27
N TYR A 51 -7.48 -8.80 -1.85
CA TYR A 51 -6.48 -7.87 -2.36
C TYR A 51 -6.28 -6.73 -1.37
N ASP A 52 -5.07 -6.56 -0.85
CA ASP A 52 -4.70 -5.55 0.13
C ASP A 52 -3.91 -4.42 -0.53
N ALA A 53 -4.60 -3.30 -0.75
CA ALA A 53 -4.02 -2.08 -1.32
C ALA A 53 -3.44 -1.22 -0.20
N HIS A 54 -2.11 -1.20 -0.10
CA HIS A 54 -1.38 -0.48 0.95
C HIS A 54 -1.42 1.04 0.79
N GLU A 55 -1.62 1.50 -0.45
CA GLU A 55 -1.80 2.90 -0.82
C GLU A 55 -2.70 2.95 -2.07
N LEU A 56 -2.77 4.10 -2.74
CA LEU A 56 -3.40 4.22 -4.05
C LEU A 56 -2.49 3.61 -5.12
N GLU A 57 -2.51 2.28 -5.25
CA GLU A 57 -1.52 1.45 -5.97
C GLU A 57 -1.15 1.96 -7.37
N THR A 58 -2.14 2.41 -8.15
CA THR A 58 -1.95 2.89 -9.53
C THR A 58 -1.73 4.39 -9.65
N GLU A 59 -1.77 5.14 -8.55
CA GLU A 59 -1.60 6.60 -8.49
C GLU A 59 -0.44 7.02 -7.57
N LYS A 60 0.45 6.09 -7.23
CA LYS A 60 1.63 6.36 -6.40
C LYS A 60 2.55 7.39 -7.05
N TYR A 61 3.18 8.20 -6.20
CA TYR A 61 4.22 9.14 -6.63
C TYR A 61 5.35 8.39 -7.35
N GLY A 62 5.70 8.82 -8.56
CA GLY A 62 6.73 8.17 -9.39
C GLY A 62 6.20 7.11 -10.37
N LEU A 63 4.92 6.71 -10.28
CA LEU A 63 4.28 5.83 -11.26
C LEU A 63 3.56 6.66 -12.34
N HIS A 64 4.22 6.88 -13.48
CA HIS A 64 3.68 7.73 -14.55
C HIS A 64 3.77 7.10 -15.94
N GLY A 65 3.05 7.71 -16.89
CA GLY A 65 3.15 7.40 -18.32
C GLY A 65 2.66 5.99 -18.68
N ARG A 66 3.47 5.23 -19.42
CA ARG A 66 3.11 3.87 -19.90
C ARG A 66 2.95 2.88 -18.75
N ARG A 67 3.82 2.95 -17.74
CA ARG A 67 3.78 2.02 -16.58
C ARG A 67 2.49 2.19 -15.79
N GLN A 68 2.07 3.43 -15.58
CA GLN A 68 0.81 3.74 -14.91
C GLN A 68 -0.40 3.22 -15.69
N ARG A 69 -0.42 3.40 -17.02
CA ARG A 69 -1.50 2.87 -17.87
C ARG A 69 -1.60 1.34 -17.80
N ILE A 70 -0.46 0.65 -17.85
CA ILE A 70 -0.40 -0.80 -17.70
C ILE A 70 -0.89 -1.22 -16.31
N ALA A 71 -0.45 -0.53 -15.26
CA ALA A 71 -0.87 -0.80 -13.89
C ALA A 71 -2.39 -0.62 -13.70
N ARG A 72 -2.95 0.50 -14.18
CA ARG A 72 -4.41 0.75 -14.16
C ARG A 72 -5.19 -0.32 -14.93
N TRP A 73 -4.66 -0.78 -16.07
CA TRP A 73 -5.28 -1.83 -16.86
C TRP A 73 -5.24 -3.18 -16.15
N LEU A 74 -4.08 -3.56 -15.58
CA LEU A 74 -3.92 -4.77 -14.79
C LEU A 74 -4.84 -4.75 -13.57
N GLU A 75 -4.82 -3.69 -12.77
CA GLU A 75 -5.69 -3.55 -11.60
C GLU A 75 -7.16 -3.63 -11.99
N LYS A 76 -7.60 -2.87 -13.00
CA LYS A 76 -8.99 -2.93 -13.50
C LYS A 76 -9.40 -4.34 -13.94
N THR A 77 -8.48 -5.10 -14.53
CA THR A 77 -8.77 -6.43 -15.05
C THR A 77 -8.76 -7.49 -13.94
N LEU A 78 -7.87 -7.36 -12.96
CA LEU A 78 -7.65 -8.38 -11.95
C LEU A 78 -8.52 -8.18 -10.71
N ILE A 79 -8.86 -6.94 -10.36
CA ILE A 79 -9.63 -6.61 -9.15
C ILE A 79 -11.01 -7.29 -9.13
N LYS A 80 -11.62 -7.51 -10.30
CA LYS A 80 -12.90 -8.22 -10.45
C LYS A 80 -12.87 -9.69 -10.00
N HIS A 81 -11.68 -10.27 -9.82
CA HIS A 81 -11.51 -11.63 -9.33
C HIS A 81 -11.33 -11.69 -7.80
N CYS A 82 -11.26 -10.55 -7.12
CA CYS A 82 -11.11 -10.47 -5.68
C CYS A 82 -12.46 -10.61 -4.98
N ASP A 83 -12.51 -11.40 -3.90
CA ASP A 83 -13.69 -11.52 -3.04
C ASP A 83 -13.78 -10.38 -2.01
N ALA A 84 -12.65 -9.72 -1.73
CA ALA A 84 -12.57 -8.53 -0.91
C ALA A 84 -11.36 -7.67 -1.34
N VAL A 85 -11.48 -6.35 -1.20
CA VAL A 85 -10.38 -5.41 -1.39
C VAL A 85 -10.22 -4.57 -0.12
N LEU A 86 -9.07 -4.69 0.53
CA LEU A 86 -8.73 -3.90 1.70
C LEU A 86 -8.05 -2.60 1.28
N VAL A 87 -8.44 -1.51 1.92
CA VAL A 87 -7.88 -0.17 1.70
C VAL A 87 -7.60 0.52 3.03
N VAL A 88 -6.61 1.42 3.06
CA VAL A 88 -6.06 1.94 4.31
C VAL A 88 -6.65 3.26 4.81
N SER A 89 -7.47 3.96 4.02
CA SER A 89 -8.04 5.25 4.41
C SER A 89 -9.42 5.53 3.78
N PRO A 90 -10.26 6.39 4.40
CA PRO A 90 -11.56 6.75 3.82
C PRO A 90 -11.46 7.44 2.45
N SER A 91 -10.38 8.19 2.18
CA SER A 91 -10.18 8.82 0.87
C SER A 91 -9.87 7.80 -0.22
N ILE A 92 -9.03 6.80 0.09
CA ILE A 92 -8.72 5.69 -0.82
C ILE A 92 -9.97 4.82 -1.01
N GLU A 93 -10.73 4.54 0.04
CA GLU A 93 -11.99 3.80 -0.04
C GLU A 93 -12.98 4.45 -1.01
N ARG A 94 -13.21 5.77 -0.88
CA ARG A 94 -14.06 6.52 -1.83
C ARG A 94 -13.54 6.42 -3.26
N TRP A 95 -12.23 6.53 -3.46
CA TRP A 95 -11.63 6.41 -4.77
C TRP A 95 -11.85 5.02 -5.38
N TYR A 96 -11.60 3.95 -4.62
CA TYR A 96 -11.79 2.58 -5.09
C TYR A 96 -13.25 2.28 -5.40
N ARG A 97 -14.20 2.71 -4.55
CA ARG A 97 -15.64 2.53 -4.80
C ARG A 97 -16.11 3.28 -6.04
N GLN A 98 -15.62 4.50 -6.27
CA GLN A 98 -15.93 5.26 -7.48
C GLN A 98 -15.33 4.60 -8.73
N ARG A 99 -14.11 4.09 -8.62
CA ARG A 99 -13.35 3.54 -9.75
C ARG A 99 -13.76 2.12 -10.13
N TYR A 100 -14.19 1.33 -9.14
CA TYR A 100 -14.53 -0.08 -9.21
C TYR A 100 -15.82 -0.35 -8.39
N PRO A 101 -17.00 0.07 -8.90
CA PRO A 101 -18.26 0.05 -8.15
C PRO A 101 -18.72 -1.35 -7.74
N ASP A 102 -18.39 -2.38 -8.53
CA ASP A 102 -18.80 -3.76 -8.28
C ASP A 102 -17.85 -4.53 -7.33
N THR A 103 -16.85 -3.84 -6.78
CA THR A 103 -15.82 -4.46 -5.94
C THR A 103 -16.18 -4.34 -4.45
N PRO A 104 -16.11 -5.44 -3.68
CA PRO A 104 -16.32 -5.41 -2.23
C PRO A 104 -15.13 -4.76 -1.49
N VAL A 105 -15.17 -3.42 -1.36
CA VAL A 105 -14.13 -2.62 -0.70
C VAL A 105 -14.38 -2.50 0.81
N VAL A 106 -13.36 -2.83 1.61
CA VAL A 106 -13.36 -2.80 3.07
C VAL A 106 -12.24 -1.90 3.59
N LEU A 107 -12.57 -0.94 4.46
CA LEU A 107 -11.60 -0.08 5.12
C LEU A 107 -10.92 -0.81 6.29
N VAL A 108 -9.61 -1.02 6.19
CA VAL A 108 -8.76 -1.55 7.27
C VAL A 108 -7.57 -0.61 7.44
N ARG A 109 -7.58 0.18 8.52
CA ARG A 109 -6.53 1.17 8.78
C ARG A 109 -5.26 0.50 9.26
N ASN A 110 -4.12 0.96 8.75
CA ASN A 110 -2.83 0.68 9.36
C ASN A 110 -2.65 1.58 10.59
N VAL A 111 -2.91 1.05 11.79
CA VAL A 111 -2.80 1.78 13.05
C VAL A 111 -1.77 1.07 13.94
N PRO A 112 -0.73 1.76 14.40
CA PRO A 112 0.23 1.17 15.33
C PRO A 112 -0.45 0.89 16.68
N LEU A 113 0.06 -0.12 17.40
CA LEU A 113 -0.35 -0.34 18.79
C LEU A 113 0.08 0.86 19.64
N ALA A 114 -0.83 1.34 20.48
CA ALA A 114 -0.47 2.36 21.47
C ALA A 114 0.51 1.74 22.48
N PRO A 115 1.67 2.37 22.76
CA PRO A 115 2.55 1.92 23.82
C PRO A 115 1.82 2.07 25.17
N PRO A 116 2.09 1.19 26.15
CA PRO A 116 1.45 1.25 27.46
C PRO A 116 1.79 2.54 28.22
N THR A 117 2.96 3.11 27.96
CA THR A 117 3.44 4.35 28.56
C THR A 117 4.09 5.22 27.49
N LEU A 118 3.83 6.52 27.54
CA LEU A 118 4.54 7.53 26.75
C LEU A 118 5.51 8.25 27.67
N THR A 119 6.81 8.05 27.46
CA THR A 119 7.86 8.80 28.15
C THR A 119 8.32 9.94 27.24
N PRO A 120 8.13 11.22 27.64
CA PRO A 120 8.66 12.34 26.88
C PRO A 120 10.18 12.24 26.75
N TYR A 121 10.69 12.54 25.57
CA TYR A 121 12.12 12.66 25.32
C TYR A 121 12.54 14.13 25.49
N PRO A 122 13.70 14.43 26.13
CA PRO A 122 14.10 15.79 26.51
C PRO A 122 14.65 16.60 25.31
N TRP A 123 13.94 16.61 24.18
CA TRP A 123 14.36 17.31 22.95
C TRP A 123 14.63 18.81 23.18
N ARG A 124 13.90 19.46 24.09
CA ARG A 124 14.11 20.88 24.39
C ARG A 124 15.47 21.14 25.03
N GLU A 125 15.85 20.33 26.00
CA GLU A 125 17.15 20.42 26.69
C GLU A 125 18.29 20.08 25.73
N GLU A 126 18.16 18.97 24.99
CA GLU A 126 19.20 18.48 24.08
C GLU A 126 19.46 19.44 22.92
N LEU A 127 18.41 20.08 22.39
CA LEU A 127 18.50 21.01 21.26
C LEU A 127 18.50 22.49 21.68
N ALA A 128 18.61 22.77 22.99
CA ALA A 128 18.61 24.11 23.58
C ALA A 128 17.42 25.00 23.10
N ILE A 129 16.23 24.42 23.02
CA ILE A 129 15.01 25.10 22.54
C ILE A 129 14.34 25.82 23.73
N PRO A 130 14.10 27.15 23.64
CA PRO A 130 13.43 27.91 24.71
C PRO A 130 12.05 27.37 25.06
N GLU A 131 11.67 27.46 26.34
CA GLU A 131 10.38 26.94 26.84
C GLU A 131 9.16 27.59 26.17
N ASP A 132 9.25 28.87 25.84
CA ASP A 132 8.22 29.66 25.17
C ASP A 132 8.19 29.46 23.64
N ALA A 133 9.18 28.77 23.08
CA ALA A 133 9.22 28.49 21.64
C ALA A 133 8.24 27.38 21.24
N LEU A 134 7.57 27.58 20.10
CA LEU A 134 6.76 26.57 19.44
C LEU A 134 7.67 25.47 18.87
N LEU A 135 7.56 24.25 19.40
CA LEU A 135 8.27 23.09 18.88
C LEU A 135 7.45 22.41 17.77
N PHE A 136 7.87 22.61 16.52
CA PHE A 136 7.31 21.90 15.37
C PHE A 136 8.21 20.72 14.98
N ILE A 137 7.66 19.50 14.97
CA ILE A 137 8.39 18.28 14.64
C ILE A 137 7.85 17.68 13.34
N PHE A 138 8.71 17.54 12.34
CA PHE A 138 8.44 16.74 11.15
C PHE A 138 9.21 15.42 11.24
N ILE A 139 8.48 14.30 11.14
CA ILE A 139 9.07 12.95 11.12
C ILE A 139 8.70 12.29 9.80
N GLY A 140 9.70 12.03 8.96
CA GLY A 140 9.50 11.36 7.68
C GLY A 140 10.67 11.55 6.73
N GLY A 141 10.65 10.84 5.60
CA GLY A 141 11.64 11.03 4.54
C GLY A 141 11.55 12.42 3.90
N LEU A 142 12.69 12.98 3.51
CA LEU A 142 12.76 14.27 2.82
C LEU A 142 12.43 14.14 1.33
N THR A 143 11.15 13.93 1.00
CA THR A 143 10.67 13.74 -0.37
C THR A 143 9.57 14.72 -0.77
N GLN A 144 9.47 15.05 -2.05
CA GLN A 144 8.47 15.98 -2.59
C GLN A 144 7.02 15.60 -2.23
N SER A 145 6.72 14.30 -2.23
CA SER A 145 5.42 13.74 -1.87
C SER A 145 4.99 13.96 -0.42
N ARG A 146 5.88 14.48 0.44
CA ARG A 146 5.61 14.68 1.87
C ARG A 146 5.15 16.10 2.19
N GLY A 147 5.02 16.98 1.20
CA GLY A 147 4.49 18.33 1.42
C GLY A 147 5.46 19.29 2.13
N ILE A 148 6.75 18.95 2.20
CA ILE A 148 7.78 19.78 2.88
C ILE A 148 7.81 21.22 2.36
N PRO A 149 7.75 21.51 1.05
CA PRO A 149 7.72 22.89 0.57
C PRO A 149 6.51 23.69 1.09
N ALA A 150 5.35 23.04 1.23
CA ALA A 150 4.16 23.69 1.78
C ALA A 150 4.31 23.97 3.27
N MET A 151 4.95 23.05 4.03
CA MET A 151 5.29 23.27 5.44
C MET A 151 6.25 24.45 5.59
N LEU A 152 7.37 24.45 4.87
CA LEU A 152 8.35 25.54 4.93
C LEU A 152 7.72 26.90 4.60
N LYS A 153 6.89 26.97 3.56
CA LYS A 153 6.15 28.19 3.19
C LYS A 153 5.23 28.69 4.30
N ALA A 154 4.67 27.80 5.13
CA ALA A 154 3.82 28.21 6.25
C ALA A 154 4.62 28.90 7.37
N PHE A 155 5.92 28.62 7.48
CA PHE A 155 6.84 29.20 8.47
C PHE A 155 7.70 30.35 7.92
N ASP A 156 7.54 30.72 6.65
CA ASP A 156 8.31 31.78 5.98
C ASP A 156 7.87 33.20 6.38
N ARG A 157 7.26 33.37 7.55
CA ARG A 157 6.72 34.64 8.06
C ARG A 157 7.24 34.96 9.45
#